data_AF-A0A9J7A3W7-F1
#
_entry.id   AF-A0A9J7A3W7-F1
#
_cell.length_a   1.000
_cell.length_b   1.000
_cell.length_c   1.000
_cell.angle_alpha   90.00
_cell.angle_beta   90.00
_cell.angle_gamma   90.00
#
_symmetry.space_group_name_H-M   'P 1'
#
loop_
_entity.id
_entity.type
_entity.pdbx_description
1 polymer ?
#
loop_
_entity_poly.entity_id
_entity_poly.type
_entity_poly.pdbx_seq_one_letter_code
_entity_poly.pdbx_strand_id
1 'polypeptide(L)'
;MNQKSWIFACNTAQVGIFYLNPDKTFTLVSGPYHLKFLDGYYPLHVSFAVTYPGDRLRFTEMKPVHPLDMHPMLQAGKVSIDTFFEGRLIIKMNFQAIE
;
A
#
# COMPACT_ATOMS: atom_id res chain seq x y z
N MET A 1 37.82 0.18 -14.84
CA MET A 1 36.76 0.48 -13.85
C MET A 1 35.43 0.08 -14.48
N ASN A 2 34.89 -1.08 -14.11
CA ASN A 2 33.62 -1.59 -14.66
C ASN A 2 32.44 -0.84 -14.04
N GLN A 3 31.74 -0.03 -14.83
CA GLN A 3 30.43 0.48 -14.46
C GLN A 3 29.41 -0.69 -14.50
N LYS A 4 29.03 -1.21 -13.34
CA LYS A 4 27.83 -2.03 -13.21
C LYS A 4 26.62 -1.12 -13.43
N SER A 5 25.98 -1.23 -14.59
CA SER A 5 24.71 -0.57 -14.88
C SER A 5 23.57 -1.46 -14.38
N TRP A 6 22.73 -0.94 -13.48
CA TRP A 6 21.54 -1.62 -12.99
C TRP A 6 20.38 -1.34 -13.94
N ILE A 7 19.71 -2.37 -14.45
CA ILE A 7 18.49 -2.22 -15.25
C ILE A 7 17.30 -2.14 -14.28
N PHE A 8 16.67 -0.96 -14.18
CA PHE A 8 15.42 -0.78 -13.46
C PHE A 8 14.26 -0.93 -14.45
N ALA A 9 13.44 -1.98 -14.30
CA ALA A 9 12.19 -2.11 -15.04
C ALA A 9 11.07 -1.36 -14.29
N CYS A 10 10.46 -0.37 -14.92
CA CYS A 10 9.28 0.32 -14.39
C CYS A 10 8.03 -0.22 -15.09
N ASN A 11 7.12 -0.81 -14.32
CA ASN A 11 5.82 -1.26 -14.81
C ASN A 11 4.75 -0.30 -14.30
N THR A 12 3.81 0.09 -15.17
CA THR A 12 2.64 0.90 -14.80
C THR A 12 1.37 0.13 -15.15
N ALA A 13 0.37 0.17 -14.26
CA ALA A 13 -0.91 -0.48 -14.47
C ALA A 13 -2.05 0.43 -13.97
N GLN A 14 -3.19 0.38 -14.65
CA GLN A 14 -4.43 1.00 -14.19
C GLN A 14 -5.34 -0.10 -13.64
N VAL A 15 -5.69 -0.01 -12.37
CA VAL A 15 -6.42 -1.05 -11.64
C VAL A 15 -7.59 -0.47 -10.86
N GLY A 16 -8.70 -1.21 -10.77
CA GLY A 16 -9.89 -0.82 -10.01
C GLY A 16 -9.84 -1.36 -8.58
N ILE A 17 -9.12 -0.66 -7.70
CA ILE A 17 -8.86 -1.09 -6.31
C ILE A 17 -9.45 -0.15 -5.25
N PHE A 18 -10.29 0.81 -5.66
CA PHE A 18 -10.93 1.81 -4.80
C PHE A 18 -12.45 1.67 -4.86
N TYR A 19 -13.08 1.51 -3.70
CA TYR A 19 -14.49 1.12 -3.56
C TYR A 19 -15.26 2.07 -2.66
N LEU A 20 -16.52 2.36 -3.01
CA LEU A 20 -17.49 3.03 -2.13
C LEU A 20 -18.19 1.99 -1.27
N ASN A 21 -18.18 2.19 0.05
CA ASN A 21 -18.85 1.34 1.01
C ASN A 21 -20.30 1.79 1.25
N PRO A 22 -21.19 0.91 1.77
CA PRO A 22 -22.57 1.26 2.08
C PRO A 22 -22.74 2.41 3.09
N ASP A 23 -21.76 2.60 3.98
CA ASP A 23 -21.71 3.67 4.98
C ASP A 23 -21.14 5.00 4.44
N LYS A 24 -21.00 5.11 3.10
CA LYS A 24 -20.42 6.26 2.39
C LYS A 24 -18.93 6.51 2.67
N THR A 25 -18.23 5.56 3.30
CA THR A 25 -16.77 5.58 3.36
C THR A 25 -16.17 4.96 2.10
N PHE A 26 -14.87 5.13 1.89
CA PHE A 26 -14.17 4.51 0.78
C PHE A 26 -13.10 3.55 1.27
N THR A 27 -12.93 2.43 0.58
CA THR A 27 -11.88 1.44 0.84
C THR A 27 -10.97 1.32 -0.37
N LEU A 28 -9.65 1.43 -0.15
CA LEU A 28 -8.64 0.94 -1.09
C LEU A 28 -8.16 -0.43 -0.64
N VAL A 29 -8.12 -1.41 -1.55
CA VAL A 29 -7.60 -2.76 -1.26
C VAL A 29 -6.54 -3.15 -2.28
N SER A 30 -5.31 -3.37 -1.82
CA SER A 30 -4.21 -3.82 -2.67
C SER A 30 -3.64 -5.17 -2.20
N GLY A 31 -3.35 -6.04 -3.17
CA GLY A 31 -2.88 -7.41 -2.95
C GLY A 31 -3.95 -8.48 -3.25
N PRO A 32 -3.72 -9.73 -2.83
CA PRO A 32 -2.60 -10.17 -2.02
C PRO A 32 -1.27 -10.11 -2.76
N TYR A 33 -0.25 -9.54 -2.12
CA TYR A 33 1.13 -9.72 -2.53
C TYR A 33 1.61 -11.06 -1.97
N HIS A 34 2.27 -11.85 -2.82
CA HIS A 34 2.56 -13.30 -2.77
C HIS A 34 1.50 -14.24 -3.39
N LEU A 35 2.00 -15.05 -4.33
CA LEU A 35 1.40 -16.28 -4.82
C LEU A 35 2.18 -17.43 -4.17
N LYS A 36 1.49 -18.28 -3.40
CA LYS A 36 1.80 -19.58 -2.73
C LYS A 36 3.12 -20.35 -2.98
N PHE A 37 3.90 -20.05 -4.01
CA PHE A 37 5.00 -20.85 -4.50
C PHE A 37 6.39 -20.40 -4.01
N LEU A 38 6.52 -19.24 -3.35
CA LEU A 38 7.82 -18.69 -2.87
C LEU A 38 7.81 -18.37 -1.35
N ASP A 39 6.85 -18.92 -0.63
CA ASP A 39 6.31 -18.32 0.60
C ASP A 39 7.04 -18.69 1.90
N GLY A 40 8.21 -19.30 1.82
CA GLY A 40 9.05 -19.49 2.99
C GLY A 40 10.47 -19.19 2.61
N TYR A 41 11.04 -18.07 3.10
CA TYR A 41 12.39 -18.02 3.68
C TYR A 41 12.95 -16.59 3.85
N TYR A 42 12.33 -15.52 3.32
CA TYR A 42 12.92 -14.18 3.41
C TYR A 42 11.90 -13.06 3.69
N PRO A 43 12.19 -12.15 4.65
CA PRO A 43 11.40 -10.94 4.83
C PRO A 43 11.53 -10.05 3.59
N LEU A 44 10.40 -9.61 3.05
CA LEU A 44 10.35 -8.69 1.92
C LEU A 44 10.23 -7.26 2.42
N HIS A 45 11.07 -6.36 1.88
CA HIS A 45 10.93 -4.92 2.05
C HIS A 45 9.92 -4.37 1.04
N VAL A 46 8.89 -3.69 1.54
CA VAL A 46 7.86 -3.04 0.72
C VAL A 46 7.79 -1.56 1.06
N SER A 47 7.93 -0.75 0.03
CA SER A 47 7.56 0.67 0.05
C SER A 47 6.27 0.84 -0.77
N PHE A 48 5.21 1.39 -0.16
CA PHE A 48 3.93 1.62 -0.82
C PHE A 48 3.43 3.02 -0.49
N ALA A 49 2.96 3.76 -1.50
CA ALA A 49 2.46 5.11 -1.33
C ALA A 49 1.16 5.31 -2.11
N VAL A 50 0.20 5.97 -1.47
CA VAL A 50 -1.07 6.37 -2.06
C VAL A 50 -1.16 7.89 -2.01
N THR A 51 -1.35 8.50 -3.17
CA THR A 51 -1.66 9.92 -3.29
C THR A 51 -3.16 10.05 -3.57
N TYR A 52 -3.83 10.92 -2.84
CA TYR A 52 -5.28 11.12 -2.91
C TYR A 52 -5.62 12.62 -2.77
N PRO A 53 -6.78 13.06 -3.29
CA PRO A 53 -7.21 14.46 -3.14
C PRO A 53 -7.53 14.77 -1.67
N GLY A 54 -6.55 15.32 -0.95
CA GLY A 54 -6.66 15.64 0.49
C GLY A 54 -7.65 16.75 0.82
N ASP A 55 -8.13 17.47 -0.20
CA ASP A 55 -9.22 18.46 -0.16
C ASP A 55 -10.62 17.81 -0.17
N ARG A 56 -10.71 16.54 -0.57
CA ARG A 56 -11.99 15.81 -0.70
C ARG A 56 -12.05 14.53 0.13
N LEU A 57 -10.89 13.97 0.46
CA LEU A 57 -10.77 12.70 1.16
C LEU A 57 -9.86 12.83 2.37
N ARG A 58 -10.29 12.24 3.49
CA ARG A 58 -9.52 12.11 4.71
C ARG A 58 -9.20 10.63 4.95
N PHE A 59 -7.92 10.30 5.05
CA PHE A 59 -7.49 8.97 5.50
C PHE A 59 -7.93 8.74 6.95
N THR A 60 -8.53 7.58 7.22
CA THR A 60 -9.04 7.23 8.55
C THR A 60 -8.24 6.13 9.21
N GLU A 61 -8.01 5.01 8.52
CA GLU A 61 -7.30 3.86 9.07
C GLU A 61 -6.70 2.95 7.98
N MET A 62 -5.77 2.09 8.38
CA MET A 62 -5.22 1.00 7.57
C MET A 62 -5.43 -0.34 8.29
N LYS A 63 -5.80 -1.40 7.56
CA LYS A 63 -6.03 -2.77 8.08
C LYS A 63 -5.51 -3.86 7.11
N PRO A 64 -5.09 -5.03 7.61
CA PRO A 64 -4.61 -5.29 8.96
C PRO A 64 -3.24 -4.64 9.16
N VAL A 65 -3.03 -4.04 10.33
CA VAL A 65 -1.69 -3.78 10.84
C VAL A 65 -1.28 -5.09 11.51
N HIS A 66 -0.30 -5.86 11.02
CA HIS A 66 0.63 -6.76 11.76
C HIS A 66 1.43 -7.74 10.84
N PRO A 67 2.68 -8.13 11.20
CA PRO A 67 3.50 -7.67 12.34
C PRO A 67 4.86 -7.04 11.97
N LEU A 68 5.37 -6.27 12.94
CA LEU A 68 6.58 -5.42 13.00
C LEU A 68 6.48 -4.09 12.24
N ASP A 69 6.30 -3.02 13.01
CA ASP A 69 6.74 -1.65 12.68
C ASP A 69 6.14 -0.94 11.46
N MET A 70 4.97 -1.36 10.97
CA MET A 70 4.23 -0.58 9.97
C MET A 70 3.71 0.74 10.55
N HIS A 71 4.50 1.80 10.43
CA HIS A 71 4.11 3.16 10.79
C HIS A 71 3.76 3.94 9.51
N PRO A 72 2.46 4.12 9.18
CA PRO A 72 2.09 4.93 8.04
C PRO A 72 2.55 6.37 8.25
N MET A 73 3.37 6.85 7.32
CA MET A 73 3.75 8.25 7.25
C MET A 73 2.59 9.01 6.60
N LEU A 74 1.97 9.88 7.39
CA LEU A 74 0.83 10.70 6.95
C LEU A 74 1.30 12.10 6.52
N GLN A 75 0.92 12.48 5.31
CA GLN A 75 1.06 13.82 4.77
C GLN A 75 -0.27 14.25 4.15
N ALA A 76 -0.48 15.56 3.98
CA ALA A 76 -1.70 16.05 3.33
C ALA A 76 -1.81 15.45 1.91
N GLY A 77 -2.88 14.69 1.65
CA GLY A 77 -3.11 14.03 0.37
C GLY A 77 -2.17 12.84 0.06
N LYS A 78 -1.42 12.33 1.05
CA LYS A 78 -0.54 11.17 0.85
C LYS A 78 -0.41 10.32 2.11
N VAL A 79 -0.54 9.01 1.94
CA VAL A 79 -0.16 8.02 2.95
C VAL A 79 0.88 7.09 2.36
N SER A 80 1.97 6.85 3.09
CA SER A 80 3.00 5.90 2.68
C SER A 80 3.39 4.96 3.81
N ILE A 81 3.78 3.75 3.44
CA ILE A 81 4.34 2.74 4.34
C ILE A 81 5.67 2.26 3.77
N ASP A 82 6.58 1.94 4.67
CA ASP A 82 7.86 1.31 4.39
C ASP A 82 8.07 0.27 5.49
N THR A 83 8.06 -1.01 5.12
CA THR A 83 8.09 -2.10 6.12
C THR A 83 8.70 -3.37 5.57
N PHE A 84 9.15 -4.23 6.47
CA PHE A 84 9.37 -5.64 6.18
C PHE A 84 8.10 -6.45 6.48
N PHE A 85 7.84 -7.48 5.69
CA PHE A 85 6.79 -8.45 6.00
C PHE A 85 7.20 -9.86 5.55
N GLU A 86 6.59 -10.86 6.19
CA GLU A 86 6.73 -12.27 5.83
C GLU A 86 5.35 -12.86 5.53
N GLY A 87 5.26 -13.71 4.50
CA GLY A 87 4.02 -14.39 4.13
C GLY A 87 3.12 -13.58 3.21
N ARG A 88 1.87 -13.33 3.63
CA ARG A 88 0.83 -12.73 2.76
C ARG A 88 0.51 -11.30 3.20
N LEU A 89 0.76 -10.33 2.31
CA LEU A 89 0.42 -8.93 2.55
C LEU A 89 -0.85 -8.52 1.79
N ILE A 90 -1.82 -8.01 2.53
CA ILE A 90 -3.00 -7.32 2.00
C ILE A 90 -3.02 -5.95 2.64
N ILE A 91 -3.04 -4.90 1.82
CA ILE A 91 -3.13 -3.52 2.30
C ILE A 91 -4.59 -3.09 2.11
N LYS A 92 -5.28 -2.74 3.20
CA LYS A 92 -6.56 -2.05 3.14
C LYS A 92 -6.44 -0.68 3.77
N MET A 93 -6.90 0.36 3.09
CA MET A 93 -6.91 1.73 3.60
C MET A 93 -8.33 2.28 3.49
N ASN A 94 -8.80 2.92 4.56
CA ASN A 94 -10.12 3.53 4.61
C ASN A 94 -10.01 5.05 4.54
N PHE A 95 -10.99 5.65 3.87
CA PHE A 95 -11.09 7.09 3.66
C PHE A 95 -12.53 7.56 3.90
N GLN A 96 -12.67 8.81 4.32
CA GLN A 96 -13.94 9.51 4.45
C GLN A 96 -13.96 10.70 3.50
N ALA A 97 -15.13 11.02 2.95
CA ALA A 97 -15.33 12.29 2.26
C ALA A 97 -15.21 13.44 3.26
N ILE A 98 -14.61 14.54 2.80
CA ILE A 98 -14.63 15.83 3.49
C ILE A 98 -15.80 16.61 2.89
N GLU A 99 -16.72 17.04 3.74
CA GLU A 99 -17.84 17.93 3.37
C GLU A 99 -17.40 19.40 3.33
#